data_AF-A0AAV0UGB4-F1
#
_entry.id   AF-A0AAV0UGB4-F1
#
_cell.length_a   1.000
_cell.length_b   1.000
_cell.length_c   1.000
_cell.angle_alpha   90.00
_cell.angle_beta   90.00
_cell.angle_gamma   90.00
#
_symmetry.space_group_name_H-M   'P 1'
#
loop_
_entity.id
_entity.type
_entity.pdbx_description
1 polymer ?
#
loop_
_entity_poly.entity_id
_entity_poly.type
_entity_poly.pdbx_seq_one_letter_code
_entity_poly.pdbx_strand_id
1 'polypeptide(L)'
;MSKKAVDSTSRLRPVALETWLESTRRLLSLEQKEEVETMRDEVATLDDRDNPNVLLHLSLSRSYTGLFGRPVFQFTFPSLFLHKPKPHHFTVGDVVQVRSLKPKSSQKE
;
A
#
# COMPACT_ATOMS: atom_id res chain seq x y z
N MET A 1 -57.13 -10.57 -5.44
CA MET A 1 -55.66 -10.49 -5.57
C MET A 1 -55.18 -9.20 -4.92
N SER A 2 -54.66 -9.27 -3.69
CA SER A 2 -54.20 -8.11 -2.94
C SER A 2 -52.67 -8.02 -3.04
N LYS A 3 -52.18 -7.03 -3.81
CA LYS A 3 -50.74 -6.75 -3.91
C LYS A 3 -50.31 -6.06 -2.62
N LYS A 4 -49.60 -6.79 -1.74
CA LYS A 4 -48.89 -6.16 -0.61
C LYS A 4 -47.76 -5.31 -1.20
N ALA A 5 -47.88 -4.00 -1.07
CA ALA A 5 -46.78 -3.08 -1.30
C ALA A 5 -45.66 -3.42 -0.31
N VAL A 6 -44.51 -3.83 -0.83
CA VAL A 6 -43.27 -3.94 -0.06
C VAL A 6 -42.88 -2.51 0.28
N ASP A 7 -43.16 -2.10 1.51
CA ASP A 7 -42.75 -0.82 2.07
C ASP A 7 -41.22 -0.81 2.19
N SER A 8 -40.57 -0.36 1.12
CA SER A 8 -39.12 -0.30 0.94
C SER A 8 -38.50 0.90 1.65
N THR A 9 -39.13 1.41 2.71
CA THR A 9 -38.51 2.35 3.63
C THR A 9 -37.82 1.58 4.75
N SER A 10 -36.63 1.06 4.44
CA SER A 10 -35.63 0.72 5.46
C SER A 10 -35.35 1.99 6.28
N ARG A 11 -36.09 2.16 7.38
CA ARG A 11 -35.90 3.27 8.31
C ARG A 11 -34.53 3.06 8.95
N LEU A 12 -33.55 3.87 8.55
CA LEU A 12 -32.27 3.98 9.23
C LEU A 12 -32.57 4.29 10.71
N ARG A 13 -32.33 3.31 11.58
CA ARG A 13 -32.53 3.50 13.01
C ARG A 13 -31.38 4.35 13.53
N PRO A 14 -31.65 5.38 14.36
CA PRO A 14 -30.58 6.12 15.01
C PRO A 14 -29.77 5.15 15.87
N VAL A 15 -28.47 5.07 15.61
CA VAL A 15 -27.50 4.29 16.38
C VAL A 15 -26.82 5.26 17.35
N ALA A 16 -26.60 4.82 18.59
CA ALA A 16 -25.82 5.62 19.55
C ALA A 16 -24.40 5.84 19.01
N LEU A 17 -23.88 7.06 19.14
CA LEU A 17 -22.57 7.44 18.60
C LEU A 17 -21.47 6.48 19.08
N GLU A 18 -21.47 6.11 20.36
CA GLU A 18 -20.47 5.18 20.92
C GLU A 18 -20.54 3.79 20.29
N THR A 19 -21.76 3.29 20.03
CA THR A 19 -21.95 2.00 19.35
C THR A 19 -21.46 2.06 17.92
N TRP A 20 -21.68 3.18 17.23
CA TRP A 20 -21.16 3.38 15.88
C TRP A 20 -19.62 3.47 15.89
N LEU A 21 -19.03 4.26 16.78
CA LEU A 21 -17.57 4.39 16.92
C LEU A 21 -16.90 3.06 17.20
N GLU A 22 -17.44 2.27 18.14
CA GLU A 22 -16.89 0.96 18.47
C GLU A 22 -16.99 -0.01 17.28
N SER A 23 -18.13 0.00 16.59
CA SER A 23 -18.32 -0.82 15.38
C SER A 23 -17.34 -0.41 14.28
N THR A 24 -17.17 0.90 14.04
CA THR A 24 -16.27 1.40 13.00
C THR A 24 -14.82 1.09 13.33
N ARG A 25 -14.39 1.27 14.58
CA ARG A 25 -13.03 0.90 15.02
C ARG A 25 -12.77 -0.59 14.79
N ARG A 26 -13.70 -1.45 15.16
CA ARG A 26 -13.60 -2.88 14.93
C ARG A 26 -13.47 -3.22 13.44
N LEU A 27 -14.29 -2.59 12.59
CA LEU A 27 -14.22 -2.81 11.14
C LEU A 27 -12.88 -2.36 10.55
N LEU A 28 -12.40 -1.17 10.92
CA LEU A 28 -11.10 -0.67 10.49
C LEU A 28 -9.95 -1.56 10.96
N SER A 29 -10.01 -2.12 12.16
CA SER A 29 -9.00 -3.06 12.65
C SER A 29 -9.00 -4.39 11.87
N LEU A 30 -10.17 -4.86 11.43
CA LEU A 30 -10.27 -6.05 10.59
C LEU A 30 -9.69 -5.78 9.19
N GLU A 31 -10.10 -4.66 8.57
CA GLU A 31 -9.60 -4.22 7.26
C GLU A 31 -8.08 -4.05 7.28
N GLN A 32 -7.54 -3.35 8.27
CA GLN A 32 -6.10 -3.17 8.42
C GLN A 32 -5.36 -4.51 8.52
N LYS A 33 -5.90 -5.47 9.29
CA LYS A 33 -5.28 -6.77 9.47
C LYS A 33 -5.26 -7.55 8.15
N GLU A 34 -6.38 -7.57 7.44
CA GLU A 34 -6.52 -8.23 6.15
C GLU A 34 -5.55 -7.64 5.12
N GLU A 35 -5.50 -6.31 5.00
CA GLU A 35 -4.59 -5.62 4.07
C GLU A 35 -3.12 -5.96 4.35
N VAL A 36 -2.71 -5.95 5.61
CA VAL A 36 -1.33 -6.28 6.01
C VAL A 36 -0.99 -7.74 5.72
N GLU A 37 -1.91 -8.67 5.97
CA GLU A 37 -1.70 -10.09 5.71
C GLU A 37 -1.63 -10.36 4.21
N THR A 38 -2.58 -9.84 3.42
CA THR A 38 -2.58 -9.97 1.96
C THR A 38 -1.32 -9.39 1.32
N MET A 39 -0.90 -8.18 1.71
CA MET A 39 0.30 -7.56 1.16
C MET A 39 1.57 -8.36 1.50
N ARG A 40 1.64 -8.95 2.70
CA ARG A 40 2.77 -9.83 3.09
C ARG A 40 2.83 -11.07 2.20
N ASP A 41 1.69 -11.68 1.95
CA ASP A 41 1.61 -12.89 1.13
C ASP A 41 1.94 -12.59 -0.34
N GLU A 42 1.46 -11.47 -0.89
CA GLU A 42 1.79 -11.03 -2.25
C GLU A 42 3.29 -10.78 -2.43
N VAL A 43 3.93 -10.10 -1.48
CA VAL A 43 5.37 -9.83 -1.52
C VAL A 43 6.19 -11.11 -1.32
N ALA A 44 5.68 -12.08 -0.57
CA ALA A 44 6.39 -13.35 -0.34
C ALA A 44 6.30 -14.34 -1.51
N THR A 45 5.23 -14.26 -2.32
CA THR A 45 4.90 -15.27 -3.32
C THR A 45 5.42 -14.94 -4.73
N LEU A 46 5.48 -13.65 -5.08
CA LEU A 46 5.92 -13.20 -6.41
C LEU A 46 7.42 -12.86 -6.42
N ASP A 47 8.12 -13.20 -7.51
CA ASP A 47 9.48 -12.70 -7.72
C ASP A 47 9.46 -11.18 -7.87
N ASP A 48 10.42 -10.50 -7.25
CA ASP A 48 10.48 -9.03 -7.22
C ASP A 48 10.55 -8.42 -8.63
N ARG A 49 11.08 -9.18 -9.61
CA ARG A 49 11.17 -8.76 -11.02
C ARG A 49 9.80 -8.60 -11.67
N ASP A 50 8.87 -9.49 -11.35
CA ASP A 50 7.54 -9.54 -11.95
C ASP A 50 6.48 -8.86 -11.07
N ASN A 51 6.76 -8.65 -9.79
CA ASN A 51 5.81 -8.04 -8.85
C ASN A 51 5.56 -6.54 -9.15
N PRO A 52 4.34 -6.09 -9.51
CA PRO A 52 4.04 -4.69 -9.82
C PRO A 52 4.11 -3.76 -8.58
N ASN A 53 4.15 -4.33 -7.37
CA ASN A 53 4.28 -3.62 -6.09
C ASN A 53 5.76 -3.47 -5.66
N VAL A 54 6.71 -3.80 -6.53
CA VAL A 54 8.15 -3.68 -6.24
C VAL A 54 8.86 -2.99 -7.40
N LEU A 55 9.59 -1.91 -7.13
CA LEU A 55 10.52 -1.31 -8.08
C LEU A 55 11.96 -1.69 -7.75
N LEU A 56 12.69 -2.13 -8.77
CA LEU A 56 14.07 -2.60 -8.67
C LEU A 56 15.04 -1.68 -9.41
N HIS A 57 16.33 -1.86 -9.16
CA HIS A 57 17.42 -1.14 -9.84
C HIS A 57 17.31 0.39 -9.72
N LEU A 58 16.86 0.86 -8.56
CA LEU A 58 16.79 2.28 -8.25
C LEU A 58 18.14 2.76 -7.69
N SER A 59 18.66 3.88 -8.20
CA SER A 59 19.79 4.59 -7.64
C SER A 59 19.33 5.87 -6.94
N LEU A 60 19.93 6.19 -5.81
CA LEU A 60 19.67 7.47 -5.13
C LEU A 60 20.32 8.59 -5.95
N SER A 61 19.50 9.49 -6.48
CA SER A 61 19.93 10.64 -7.28
C SER A 61 20.11 11.91 -6.44
N ARG A 62 19.25 12.10 -5.43
CA ARG A 62 19.25 13.28 -4.58
C ARG A 62 18.69 12.94 -3.20
N SER A 63 19.25 13.57 -2.18
CA SER A 63 18.67 13.64 -0.84
C SER A 63 18.61 15.09 -0.39
N TYR A 64 17.51 15.47 0.26
CA TYR A 64 17.33 16.81 0.81
C TYR A 64 16.27 16.81 1.91
N THR A 65 16.16 17.89 2.66
CA THR A 65 15.10 18.08 3.66
C THR A 65 13.92 18.80 3.01
N GLY A 66 12.75 18.14 3.05
CA GLY A 66 11.49 18.68 2.54
C GLY A 66 10.66 19.36 3.64
N LEU A 67 9.36 19.44 3.39
CA LEU A 67 8.40 20.04 4.32
C LEU A 67 8.39 19.30 5.66
N PHE A 68 8.16 20.05 6.73
CA PHE A 68 8.10 19.55 8.11
C PHE A 68 9.37 18.79 8.56
N GLY A 69 10.54 19.16 8.01
CA GLY A 69 11.81 18.53 8.34
C GLY A 69 11.95 17.08 7.84
N ARG A 70 11.05 16.61 6.97
CA ARG A 70 11.06 15.23 6.48
C ARG A 70 12.21 15.04 5.48
N PRO A 71 13.03 13.99 5.61
CA PRO A 71 14.01 13.66 4.59
C PRO A 71 13.29 13.19 3.31
N VAL A 72 13.73 13.71 2.17
CA VAL A 72 13.24 13.32 0.85
C VAL A 72 14.37 12.67 0.08
N PHE A 73 14.11 11.45 -0.40
CA PHE A 73 15.04 10.67 -1.21
C PHE A 73 14.45 10.53 -2.61
N GLN A 74 15.17 11.02 -3.61
CA GLN A 74 14.77 10.89 -5.01
C GLN A 74 15.55 9.77 -5.67
N PHE A 75 14.82 8.76 -6.14
CA PHE A 75 15.38 7.61 -6.84
C PHE A 75 15.19 7.72 -8.35
N THR A 76 16.16 7.22 -9.10
CA THR A 76 16.16 7.20 -10.58
C THR A 76 16.63 5.84 -11.09
N PHE A 77 16.28 5.50 -12.33
CA PHE A 77 16.85 4.33 -12.99
C PHE A 77 18.25 4.67 -13.53
N PRO A 78 19.26 3.81 -13.33
CA PRO A 78 20.65 4.09 -13.68
C PRO A 78 20.96 3.94 -15.18
N SER A 79 20.05 3.36 -15.98
CA SER A 79 20.32 3.04 -17.39
C SER A 79 19.59 3.98 -18.35
N LEU A 80 20.32 4.48 -19.35
CA LEU A 80 19.80 5.21 -20.51
C LEU A 80 18.84 4.36 -21.38
N PHE A 81 18.84 3.04 -21.21
CA PHE A 81 17.92 2.14 -21.94
C PHE A 81 16.64 1.82 -21.14
N LEU A 82 16.63 2.10 -19.84
CA LEU A 82 15.47 1.94 -18.95
C LEU A 82 14.92 3.33 -18.60
N HIS A 83 14.55 4.10 -19.63
CA HIS A 83 13.93 5.42 -19.44
C HIS A 83 12.55 5.36 -18.77
N LYS A 84 11.93 4.18 -18.70
CA LYS A 84 10.63 3.97 -18.07
C LYS A 84 10.71 2.84 -17.05
N PRO A 85 10.08 3.02 -15.87
CA PRO A 85 9.91 1.91 -14.94
C PRO A 85 9.11 0.80 -15.62
N LYS A 86 9.25 -0.44 -15.12
CA LYS A 86 8.27 -1.48 -15.42
C LYS A 86 6.87 -1.00 -14.98
N PRO A 87 5.78 -1.54 -15.57
CA PRO A 87 4.43 -1.26 -15.06
C PRO A 87 4.34 -1.51 -13.56
N HIS A 88 3.82 -0.54 -12.83
CA HIS A 88 3.73 -0.58 -11.37
C HIS A 88 2.44 0.08 -10.90
N HIS A 89 2.04 -0.23 -9.67
CA HIS A 89 0.86 0.36 -9.04
C HIS A 89 1.17 1.54 -8.11
N PHE A 90 2.45 1.91 -7.95
CA PHE A 90 2.83 3.03 -7.07
C PHE A 90 2.17 4.36 -7.46
N THR A 91 1.59 5.03 -6.48
CA THR A 91 1.01 6.37 -6.57
C THR A 91 1.49 7.29 -5.45
N VAL A 92 1.13 8.58 -5.54
CA VAL A 92 1.49 9.56 -4.50
C VAL A 92 0.65 9.29 -3.25
N GLY A 93 1.33 9.01 -2.13
CA GLY A 93 0.71 8.74 -0.83
C GLY A 93 0.93 7.32 -0.33
N ASP A 94 1.39 6.42 -1.21
CA ASP A 94 1.66 5.03 -0.85
C ASP A 94 2.73 4.91 0.24
N VAL A 95 2.53 3.95 1.13
CA VAL A 95 3.53 3.56 2.13
C VAL A 95 4.50 2.58 1.48
N VAL A 96 5.79 2.94 1.48
CA VAL A 96 6.83 2.17 0.79
C VAL A 96 7.95 1.76 1.74
N GLN A 97 8.55 0.61 1.48
CA GLN A 97 9.76 0.16 2.16
C GLN A 97 10.95 0.18 1.20
N VAL A 98 12.03 0.87 1.60
CA VAL A 98 13.29 0.86 0.85
C VAL A 98 14.15 -0.33 1.31
N ARG A 99 14.51 -1.22 0.38
CA ARG A 99 15.40 -2.37 0.62
C ARG A 99 16.71 -2.16 -0.13
N SER A 100 17.84 -2.42 0.54
CA SER A 100 19.15 -2.42 -0.13
C SER A 100 19.41 -3.80 -0.74
N LEU A 101 19.66 -3.85 -2.04
CA LEU A 101 20.18 -5.04 -2.71
C LEU A 101 21.65 -5.18 -2.32
N LYS A 102 21.94 -5.89 -1.21
CA LYS A 102 23.32 -6.27 -0.92
C LYS A 102 23.82 -7.16 -2.06
N PRO A 103 24.95 -6.84 -2.72
CA PRO A 103 25.57 -7.79 -3.63
C PRO A 103 25.93 -9.06 -2.85
N LYS A 104 25.67 -10.23 -3.43
CA LYS A 104 25.91 -11.56 -2.81
C LYS A 104 27.39 -11.80 -2.40
N SER A 105 28.30 -10.87 -2.65
CA SER A 105 29.72 -10.95 -2.32
C SER A 105 30.08 -10.53 -0.88
N SER A 106 29.14 -10.01 -0.07
CA SER A 106 29.41 -9.62 1.33
C SER A 106 28.88 -10.61 2.36
N GLN A 107 28.61 -11.86 1.96
CA GLN A 107 28.48 -13.00 2.86
C GLN A 107 29.67 -13.94 2.66
N LYS A 108 30.85 -13.49 3.08
CA LYS A 108 31.96 -14.36 3.43
C LYS A 108 32.63 -13.76 4.67
N GLU A 109 32.67 -14.61 5.70
CA GLU A 109 33.27 -14.45 7.04
C GLU A 109 32.46 -13.65 8.07
#